data_AF-A0A9W6QU08-F1
#
_entry.id   AF-A0A9W6QU08-F1
#
_cell.length_a   1.000
_cell.length_b   1.000
_cell.length_c   1.000
_cell.angle_alpha   90.00
_cell.angle_beta   90.00
_cell.angle_gamma   90.00
#
_symmetry.space_group_name_H-M   'P 1'
#
loop_
_entity.id
_entity.type
_entity.pdbx_description
1 polymer ?
#
loop_
_entity_poly.entity_id
_entity_poly.type
_entity_poly.pdbx_seq_one_letter_code
_entity_poly.pdbx_strand_id
1 'polypeptide(L)'
;MCTAGLIIFAGLTCWLLFQLYGHGTPSDQARLEGVRTVGTIVLGAGGAVALLLTARRQQTAERDLAAKRFELALREKANDDIKYDAAERRITELYLKAVEQLGSDKAPVRLAGLYALERLAQDNEPQRQTIVNVISAYLRMPYGLPGAFPEMETGSDTRREQQLGLQEREVRITAQRIITEHLNPDGAPERFWQEIDLDLNNATLIDFSLRGCQIRRSNFSRTDFTGEALFLGVSFTEEARFDGATFENAWFTDSNFTGSVRFDRANFTGEARFENTSFAGNVTFRESTFLSEARFDRSIFTGSTVFSKANFSRNANFSDASFIEDAWLPGVAFIQDAYFKGAKFSRDAWFNQATFSGNTTFENASFSGDIRFEDATLDGTPYEPPELNPRPLDPD
;
A
#
# COMPACT_ATOMS: atom_id res chain seq x y z
N MET A 1 -39.96 64.39 14.94
CA MET A 1 -39.91 65.85 15.24
C MET A 1 -39.35 66.72 14.10
N CYS A 2 -38.71 66.17 13.05
CA CYS A 2 -38.14 66.99 11.96
C CYS A 2 -39.11 67.42 10.84
N THR A 3 -40.34 66.92 10.78
CA THR A 3 -41.27 67.23 9.66
C THR A 3 -42.08 68.51 9.87
N ALA A 4 -42.33 68.93 11.12
CA ALA A 4 -43.10 70.13 11.42
C ALA A 4 -42.32 71.44 11.20
N GLY A 5 -41.00 71.44 11.40
CA GLY A 5 -40.15 72.62 11.20
C GLY A 5 -40.00 73.04 9.73
N LEU A 6 -40.07 72.08 8.81
CA LEU A 6 -39.87 72.31 7.37
C LEU A 6 -41.06 73.05 6.72
N ILE A 7 -42.28 72.80 7.19
CA ILE A 7 -43.51 73.43 6.67
C ILE A 7 -43.60 74.90 7.10
N ILE A 8 -43.22 75.19 8.35
CA ILE A 8 -43.22 76.56 8.89
C ILE A 8 -42.16 77.42 8.18
N PHE A 9 -40.99 76.85 7.90
CA PHE A 9 -39.92 77.55 7.19
C PHE A 9 -40.29 77.83 5.72
N ALA A 10 -40.97 76.90 5.04
CA ALA A 10 -41.47 77.10 3.67
C ALA A 10 -42.59 78.16 3.60
N GLY A 11 -43.49 78.21 4.59
CA GLY A 11 -44.54 79.22 4.67
C GLY A 11 -44.02 80.63 4.91
N LEU A 12 -43.06 80.79 5.83
CA LEU A 12 -42.42 82.07 6.13
C LEU A 12 -41.59 82.60 4.95
N THR A 13 -40.89 81.72 4.24
CA THR A 13 -40.10 82.10 3.05
C THR A 13 -40.98 82.50 1.87
N CYS A 14 -42.09 81.80 1.60
CA CYS A 14 -43.06 82.21 0.58
C CYS A 14 -43.74 83.56 0.92
N TRP A 15 -44.07 83.79 2.19
CA TRP A 15 -44.66 85.06 2.63
C TRP A 15 -43.69 86.24 2.52
N LEU A 16 -42.40 86.03 2.88
CA LEU A 16 -41.37 87.05 2.73
C LEU A 16 -41.06 87.36 1.26
N LEU A 17 -41.04 86.34 0.40
CA LEU A 17 -40.81 86.50 -1.04
C LEU A 17 -41.95 87.26 -1.73
N PHE A 18 -43.20 87.05 -1.30
CA PHE A 18 -44.35 87.77 -1.84
C PHE A 18 -44.37 89.25 -1.41
N GLN A 19 -43.94 89.55 -0.17
CA GLN A 19 -43.80 90.92 0.36
C GLN A 19 -42.63 91.69 -0.30
N LEU A 20 -41.57 90.99 -0.73
CA LEU A 20 -40.38 91.63 -1.31
C LEU A 20 -40.43 91.80 -2.84
N TYR A 21 -41.25 91.04 -3.58
CA TYR A 21 -41.23 91.01 -5.06
C TYR A 21 -42.59 91.32 -5.73
N GLY A 22 -43.60 91.72 -4.96
CA GLY A 22 -44.87 92.19 -5.50
C GLY A 22 -44.80 93.65 -5.89
N HIS A 23 -44.47 93.93 -7.16
CA HIS A 23 -44.93 95.04 -8.02
C HIS A 23 -43.91 95.16 -9.17
N GLY A 24 -44.12 94.39 -10.24
CA GLY A 24 -43.18 94.20 -11.34
C GLY A 24 -42.67 95.50 -11.97
N THR A 25 -41.53 96.00 -11.48
CA THR A 25 -40.78 97.10 -12.09
C THR A 25 -39.48 96.56 -12.70
N PRO A 26 -38.94 97.20 -13.76
CA PRO A 26 -37.78 96.69 -14.50
C PRO A 26 -36.48 96.58 -13.68
N SER A 27 -36.42 97.15 -12.47
CA SER A 27 -35.25 97.07 -11.57
C SER A 27 -35.18 95.80 -10.72
N ASP A 28 -36.23 94.97 -10.68
CA ASP A 28 -36.26 93.75 -9.85
C ASP A 28 -35.66 92.52 -10.55
N GLN A 29 -35.57 92.53 -11.89
CA GLN A 29 -34.98 91.43 -12.67
C GLN A 29 -33.48 91.24 -12.38
N ALA A 30 -32.72 92.32 -12.13
CA ALA A 30 -31.29 92.24 -11.86
C ALA A 30 -30.96 91.72 -10.44
N ARG A 31 -31.86 91.91 -9.46
CA ARG A 31 -31.68 91.41 -8.08
C ARG A 31 -32.09 89.94 -7.93
N LEU A 32 -33.01 89.48 -8.77
CA LEU A 32 -33.49 88.09 -8.79
C LEU A 32 -32.43 87.11 -9.34
N GLU A 33 -31.58 87.55 -10.28
CA GLU A 33 -30.45 86.74 -10.76
C GLU A 33 -29.39 86.57 -9.66
N GLY A 34 -28.99 87.63 -8.94
CA GLY A 34 -27.98 87.54 -7.88
C GLY A 34 -28.36 86.61 -6.72
N VAL A 35 -29.63 86.62 -6.28
CA VAL A 35 -30.12 85.74 -5.21
C VAL A 35 -30.31 84.30 -5.68
N ARG A 36 -30.69 84.09 -6.95
CA ARG A 36 -30.78 82.75 -7.54
C ARG A 36 -29.40 82.12 -7.66
N THR A 37 -28.39 82.87 -8.10
CA THR A 37 -27.01 82.38 -8.23
C THR A 37 -26.39 82.06 -6.87
N VAL A 38 -26.57 82.93 -5.86
CA VAL A 38 -26.05 82.70 -4.50
C VAL A 38 -26.80 81.56 -3.79
N GLY A 39 -28.12 81.45 -3.96
CA GLY A 39 -28.92 80.37 -3.40
C GLY A 39 -28.59 78.98 -3.98
N THR A 40 -28.31 78.88 -5.28
CA THR A 40 -27.88 77.62 -5.91
C THR A 40 -26.48 77.19 -5.50
N ILE A 41 -25.57 78.14 -5.21
CA ILE A 41 -24.21 77.84 -4.76
C ILE A 41 -24.21 77.30 -3.33
N VAL A 42 -25.05 77.83 -2.42
CA VAL A 42 -25.10 77.38 -1.02
C VAL A 42 -25.77 76.01 -0.87
N LEU A 43 -26.87 75.75 -1.60
CA LEU A 43 -27.50 74.41 -1.65
C LEU A 43 -26.64 73.38 -2.37
N GLY A 44 -26.00 73.77 -3.48
CA GLY A 44 -25.06 72.92 -4.22
C GLY A 44 -23.79 72.59 -3.42
N ALA A 45 -23.20 73.57 -2.74
CA ALA A 45 -22.02 73.37 -1.91
C ALA A 45 -22.33 72.56 -0.63
N GLY A 46 -23.45 72.83 0.05
CA GLY A 46 -23.87 72.06 1.22
C GLY A 46 -24.16 70.60 0.89
N GLY A 47 -24.85 70.34 -0.23
CA GLY A 47 -25.09 68.99 -0.75
C GLY A 47 -23.80 68.28 -1.18
N ALA A 48 -22.89 68.99 -1.85
CA ALA A 48 -21.58 68.44 -2.26
C ALA A 48 -20.70 68.08 -1.04
N VAL A 49 -20.69 68.92 0.00
CA VAL A 49 -19.97 68.63 1.26
C VAL A 49 -20.57 67.43 1.99
N ALA A 50 -21.91 67.31 2.03
CA ALA A 50 -22.58 66.16 2.63
C ALA A 50 -22.29 64.86 1.87
N LEU A 51 -22.29 64.89 0.52
CA LEU A 51 -21.90 63.77 -0.32
C LEU A 51 -20.42 63.39 -0.14
N LEU A 52 -19.53 64.37 -0.01
CA LEU A 52 -18.10 64.12 0.20
C LEU A 52 -17.83 63.51 1.58
N LEU A 53 -18.53 63.98 2.62
CA LEU A 53 -18.45 63.40 3.97
C LEU A 53 -19.02 61.99 4.04
N THR A 54 -20.14 61.72 3.37
CA THR A 54 -20.73 60.37 3.30
C THR A 54 -19.84 59.42 2.50
N ALA A 55 -19.30 59.86 1.36
CA ALA A 55 -18.33 59.09 0.58
C ALA A 55 -17.05 58.78 1.36
N ARG A 56 -16.50 59.75 2.11
CA ARG A 56 -15.35 59.52 3.00
C ARG A 56 -15.66 58.51 4.10
N ARG A 57 -16.84 58.62 4.75
CA ARG A 57 -17.28 57.66 5.77
C ARG A 57 -17.46 56.25 5.21
N GLN A 58 -17.99 56.14 3.99
CA GLN A 58 -18.13 54.87 3.30
C GLN A 58 -16.76 54.26 2.98
N GLN A 59 -15.81 55.04 2.46
CA GLN A 59 -14.45 54.56 2.20
C GLN A 59 -13.73 54.10 3.47
N THR A 60 -13.91 54.79 4.60
CA THR A 60 -13.34 54.32 5.88
C THR A 60 -14.01 53.04 6.34
N ALA A 61 -15.34 52.92 6.22
CA ALA A 61 -16.05 51.70 6.58
C ALA A 61 -15.66 50.50 5.69
N GLU A 62 -15.45 50.73 4.39
CA GLU A 62 -14.96 49.71 3.45
C GLU A 62 -13.53 49.27 3.78
N ARG A 63 -12.64 50.21 4.13
CA ARG A 63 -11.28 49.90 4.59
C ARG A 63 -11.27 49.14 5.90
N ASP A 64 -12.11 49.54 6.86
CA ASP A 64 -12.24 48.84 8.14
C ASP A 64 -12.82 47.43 7.96
N LEU A 65 -13.79 47.27 7.05
CA LEU A 65 -14.34 45.96 6.70
C LEU A 65 -13.29 45.09 5.99
N ALA A 66 -12.50 45.67 5.08
CA ALA A 66 -11.42 44.97 4.40
C ALA A 66 -10.31 44.53 5.38
N ALA A 67 -9.93 45.41 6.31
CA ALA A 67 -8.98 45.09 7.37
C ALA A 67 -9.50 43.96 8.27
N LYS A 68 -10.77 44.01 8.69
CA LYS A 68 -11.41 42.94 9.46
C LYS A 68 -11.48 41.62 8.71
N ARG A 69 -11.81 41.65 7.40
CA ARG A 69 -11.82 40.44 6.56
C ARG A 69 -10.43 39.82 6.47
N PHE A 70 -9.40 40.64 6.32
CA PHE A 70 -8.01 40.18 6.30
C PHE A 70 -7.61 39.56 7.65
N GLU A 71 -7.96 40.21 8.76
CA GLU A 71 -7.68 39.69 10.11
C GLU A 71 -8.41 38.37 10.38
N LEU A 72 -9.69 38.26 9.98
CA LEU A 72 -10.45 37.02 10.10
C LEU A 72 -9.83 35.89 9.26
N ALA A 73 -9.41 36.18 8.03
CA ALA A 73 -8.75 35.19 7.17
C ALA A 73 -7.41 34.72 7.77
N LEU A 74 -6.63 35.65 8.35
CA LEU A 74 -5.38 35.29 9.05
C LEU A 74 -5.66 34.44 10.28
N ARG A 75 -6.72 34.77 11.04
CA ARG A 75 -7.14 34.02 12.23
C ARG A 75 -7.70 32.64 11.89
N GLU A 76 -8.45 32.51 10.80
CA GLU A 76 -8.97 31.24 10.29
C GLU A 76 -7.80 30.34 9.91
N LYS A 77 -6.85 30.86 9.12
CA LYS A 77 -5.63 30.12 8.76
C LYS A 77 -4.82 29.70 10.00
N ALA A 78 -4.59 30.61 10.94
CA ALA A 78 -3.87 30.28 12.18
C ALA A 78 -4.62 29.24 13.04
N ASN A 79 -5.95 29.31 13.08
CA ASN A 79 -6.76 28.30 13.77
C ASN A 79 -6.67 26.93 13.08
N ASP A 80 -6.63 26.90 11.75
CA ASP A 80 -6.51 25.67 10.99
C ASP A 80 -5.12 25.04 11.13
N ASP A 81 -4.06 25.84 11.14
CA ASP A 81 -2.69 25.41 11.45
C ASP A 81 -2.63 24.81 12.88
N ILE A 82 -3.25 25.46 13.88
CA ILE A 82 -3.33 24.93 15.25
C ILE A 82 -4.10 23.61 15.33
N LYS A 83 -5.23 23.50 14.62
CA LYS A 83 -6.02 22.25 14.58
C LYS A 83 -5.25 21.12 13.93
N TYR A 84 -4.52 21.42 12.85
CA TYR A 84 -3.66 20.47 12.16
C TYR A 84 -2.56 19.95 13.10
N ASP A 85 -1.82 20.86 13.74
CA ASP A 85 -0.79 20.51 14.73
C ASP A 85 -1.36 19.68 15.89
N ALA A 86 -2.55 20.03 16.38
CA ALA A 86 -3.20 19.30 17.46
C ALA A 86 -3.64 17.88 17.02
N ALA A 87 -4.11 17.72 15.77
CA ALA A 87 -4.46 16.43 15.22
C ALA A 87 -3.23 15.53 15.06
N GLU A 88 -2.12 16.07 14.54
CA GLU A 88 -0.86 15.34 14.36
C GLU A 88 -0.26 14.89 15.71
N ARG A 89 -0.30 15.77 16.72
CA ARG A 89 0.10 15.40 18.09
C ARG A 89 -0.76 14.29 18.67
N ARG A 90 -2.08 14.37 18.48
CA ARG A 90 -3.01 13.33 18.95
C ARG A 90 -2.74 11.97 18.28
N ILE A 91 -2.49 11.95 16.97
CA ILE A 91 -2.12 10.74 16.23
C ILE A 91 -0.84 10.13 16.82
N THR A 92 0.17 10.98 17.06
CA THR A 92 1.45 10.56 17.65
C THR A 92 1.28 9.98 19.06
N GLU A 93 0.47 10.62 19.91
CA GLU A 93 0.18 10.13 21.26
C GLU A 93 -0.56 8.77 21.23
N LEU A 94 -1.55 8.61 20.34
CA LEU A 94 -2.28 7.36 20.18
C LEU A 94 -1.37 6.24 19.67
N TYR A 95 -0.50 6.56 18.71
CA TYR A 95 0.53 5.65 18.21
C TYR A 95 1.44 5.18 19.34
N LEU A 96 2.05 6.11 20.09
CA LEU A 96 2.97 5.79 21.19
C LEU A 96 2.30 4.91 22.24
N LYS A 97 1.05 5.23 22.61
CA LYS A 97 0.27 4.43 23.57
C LYS A 97 -0.01 3.02 23.05
N ALA A 98 -0.35 2.86 21.78
CA ALA A 98 -0.63 1.56 21.19
C ALA A 98 0.64 0.70 21.10
N VAL A 99 1.79 1.30 20.75
CA VAL A 99 3.11 0.65 20.76
C VAL A 99 3.50 0.23 22.19
N GLU A 100 3.30 1.08 23.19
CA GLU A 100 3.54 0.74 24.60
C GLU A 100 2.69 -0.47 25.03
N GLN A 101 1.41 -0.49 24.64
CA GLN A 101 0.51 -1.63 24.91
C GLN A 101 0.97 -2.92 24.22
N LEU A 102 1.47 -2.84 22.98
CA LEU A 102 2.04 -3.97 22.26
C LEU A 102 3.30 -4.53 22.95
N GLY A 103 4.04 -3.69 23.68
CA GLY A 103 5.19 -4.09 24.49
C GLY A 103 4.85 -4.71 25.86
N SER A 104 3.56 -4.82 26.22
CA SER A 104 3.16 -5.36 27.53
C SER A 104 3.46 -6.85 27.68
N ASP A 105 3.77 -7.28 28.90
CA ASP A 105 3.85 -8.69 29.32
C ASP A 105 2.51 -9.44 29.20
N LYS A 106 1.38 -8.72 29.22
CA LYS A 106 0.03 -9.31 29.20
C LYS A 106 -0.54 -9.36 27.78
N ALA A 107 -0.82 -10.57 27.30
CA ALA A 107 -1.40 -10.77 25.97
C ALA A 107 -2.70 -9.97 25.70
N PRO A 108 -3.67 -9.85 26.64
CA PRO A 108 -4.85 -9.01 26.42
C PRO A 108 -4.52 -7.53 26.16
N VAL A 109 -3.46 -7.00 26.77
CA VAL A 109 -3.01 -5.62 26.56
C VAL A 109 -2.34 -5.49 25.20
N ARG A 110 -1.53 -6.47 24.79
CA ARG A 110 -0.93 -6.51 23.44
C ARG A 110 -1.98 -6.56 22.34
N LEU A 111 -3.02 -7.39 22.52
CA LEU A 111 -4.16 -7.46 21.59
C LEU A 111 -4.86 -6.10 21.47
N ALA A 112 -5.12 -5.42 22.59
CA ALA A 112 -5.69 -4.07 22.57
C ALA A 112 -4.79 -3.07 21.82
N GLY A 113 -3.48 -3.17 22.01
CA GLY A 113 -2.48 -2.38 21.27
C GLY A 113 -2.54 -2.64 19.75
N LEU A 114 -2.62 -3.90 19.32
CA LEU A 114 -2.77 -4.27 17.90
C LEU A 114 -4.03 -3.66 17.27
N TYR A 115 -5.19 -3.80 17.90
CA TYR A 115 -6.43 -3.19 17.38
C TYR A 115 -6.41 -1.66 17.41
N ALA A 116 -5.70 -1.05 18.37
CA ALA A 116 -5.51 0.39 18.39
C ALA A 116 -4.61 0.86 17.23
N LEU A 117 -3.55 0.11 16.92
CA LEU A 117 -2.68 0.34 15.76
C LEU A 117 -3.45 0.18 14.45
N GLU A 118 -4.22 -0.91 14.30
CA GLU A 118 -5.07 -1.16 13.13
C GLU A 118 -6.00 0.02 12.87
N ARG A 119 -6.75 0.44 13.89
CA ARG A 119 -7.65 1.59 13.79
C ARG A 119 -6.91 2.87 13.40
N LEU A 120 -5.73 3.09 13.97
CA LEU A 120 -4.93 4.26 13.65
C LEU A 120 -4.49 4.25 12.18
N ALA A 121 -4.07 3.11 11.64
CA ALA A 121 -3.70 2.95 10.23
C ALA A 121 -4.90 3.13 9.30
N GLN A 122 -6.05 2.60 9.71
CA GLN A 122 -7.30 2.71 8.96
C GLN A 122 -7.75 4.16 8.82
N ASP A 123 -7.65 4.93 9.91
CA ASP A 123 -8.05 6.34 9.95
C ASP A 123 -6.98 7.29 9.36
N ASN A 124 -5.72 6.83 9.18
CA ASN A 124 -4.60 7.68 8.77
C ASN A 124 -3.71 6.98 7.72
N GLU A 125 -4.03 7.21 6.44
CA GLU A 125 -3.33 6.61 5.31
C GLU A 125 -1.79 6.76 5.33
N PRO A 126 -1.21 7.95 5.64
CA PRO A 126 0.25 8.11 5.69
C PRO A 126 0.93 7.23 6.76
N GLN A 127 0.20 6.71 7.74
CA GLN A 127 0.73 5.90 8.83
C GLN A 127 0.64 4.39 8.56
N ARG A 128 -0.06 3.95 7.51
CA ARG A 128 -0.28 2.53 7.21
C ARG A 128 1.02 1.75 7.15
N GLN A 129 2.00 2.22 6.36
CA GLN A 129 3.29 1.57 6.24
C GLN A 129 4.05 1.53 7.57
N THR A 130 4.06 2.63 8.34
CA THR A 130 4.70 2.69 9.66
C THR A 130 4.10 1.66 10.61
N ILE A 131 2.77 1.51 10.61
CA ILE A 131 2.05 0.58 11.47
C ILE A 131 2.29 -0.87 11.04
N VAL A 132 2.26 -1.16 9.74
CA VAL A 132 2.67 -2.47 9.19
C VAL A 132 4.09 -2.79 9.66
N ASN A 133 5.03 -1.85 9.57
CA ASN A 133 6.41 -2.05 10.01
C ASN A 133 6.53 -2.38 11.51
N VAL A 134 5.70 -1.77 12.36
CA VAL A 134 5.66 -2.07 13.81
C VAL A 134 5.12 -3.49 14.06
N ILE A 135 4.01 -3.85 13.42
CA ILE A 135 3.42 -5.19 13.57
C ILE A 135 4.38 -6.26 13.03
N SER A 136 5.02 -6.00 11.89
CA SER A 136 6.09 -6.82 11.33
C SER A 136 7.28 -6.93 12.28
N ALA A 137 7.73 -5.84 12.90
CA ALA A 137 8.81 -5.89 13.89
C ALA A 137 8.44 -6.78 15.09
N TYR A 138 7.19 -6.72 15.57
CA TYR A 138 6.69 -7.62 16.60
C TYR A 138 6.73 -9.10 16.14
N LEU A 139 6.27 -9.41 14.93
CA LEU A 139 6.29 -10.77 14.38
C LEU A 139 7.72 -11.32 14.19
N ARG A 140 8.70 -10.45 13.94
CA ARG A 140 10.12 -10.82 13.86
C ARG A 140 10.79 -11.09 15.20
N MET A 141 10.14 -10.77 16.32
CA MET A 141 10.69 -11.13 17.63
C MET A 141 10.79 -12.66 17.77
N PRO A 142 11.84 -13.19 18.40
CA PRO A 142 12.03 -14.64 18.55
C PRO A 142 10.79 -15.33 19.12
N TYR A 143 10.45 -16.49 18.56
CA TYR A 143 9.27 -17.25 18.96
C TYR A 143 9.54 -18.75 18.84
N GLY A 144 9.28 -19.48 19.92
CA GLY A 144 9.29 -20.94 19.93
C GLY A 144 7.87 -21.47 19.87
N LEU A 145 7.61 -22.42 18.97
CA LEU A 145 6.31 -23.07 18.85
C LEU A 145 5.93 -23.79 20.17
N PRO A 146 4.77 -23.49 20.78
CA PRO A 146 4.30 -24.20 21.96
C PRO A 146 4.04 -25.67 21.64
N GLY A 147 4.61 -26.58 22.44
CA GLY A 147 4.37 -28.03 22.29
C GLY A 147 5.34 -28.78 21.37
N ALA A 148 6.42 -28.15 20.88
CA ALA A 148 7.44 -28.81 20.06
C ALA A 148 8.29 -29.88 20.79
N PHE A 149 8.14 -30.02 22.12
CA PHE A 149 8.85 -30.99 22.93
C PHE A 149 7.90 -32.08 23.46
N PRO A 150 8.26 -33.37 23.37
CA PRO A 150 7.44 -34.45 23.89
C PRO A 150 7.23 -34.31 25.41
N GLU A 151 6.01 -34.61 25.85
CA GLU A 151 5.55 -34.55 27.24
C GLU A 151 6.36 -35.48 28.16
N MET A 152 7.53 -35.03 28.60
CA MET A 152 8.23 -35.61 29.73
C MET A 152 8.54 -34.50 30.73
N GLU A 153 7.98 -34.67 31.94
CA GLU A 153 8.05 -33.80 33.12
C GLU A 153 7.00 -32.68 33.21
N THR A 154 5.80 -33.05 33.65
CA THR A 154 4.73 -32.12 34.01
C THR A 154 4.97 -31.51 35.40
N GLY A 155 5.85 -30.50 35.47
CA GLY A 155 5.91 -29.55 36.58
C GLY A 155 4.89 -28.41 36.43
N SER A 156 4.64 -27.63 37.49
CA SER A 156 3.79 -26.43 37.43
C SER A 156 4.36 -25.35 36.51
N ASP A 157 5.69 -25.26 36.42
CA ASP A 157 6.39 -24.26 35.61
C ASP A 157 6.24 -24.53 34.11
N THR A 158 6.33 -25.80 33.69
CA THR A 158 6.10 -26.23 32.29
C THR A 158 4.70 -25.85 31.81
N ARG A 159 3.65 -26.03 32.64
CA ARG A 159 2.29 -25.65 32.28
C ARG A 159 2.12 -24.13 32.12
N ARG A 160 2.80 -23.35 32.96
CA ARG A 160 2.77 -21.88 32.89
C ARG A 160 3.47 -21.38 31.63
N GLU A 161 4.63 -21.92 31.29
CA GLU A 161 5.36 -21.60 30.07
C GLU A 161 4.55 -21.97 28.82
N GLN A 162 3.94 -23.15 28.79
CA GLN A 162 3.01 -23.54 27.71
C GLN A 162 1.84 -22.56 27.58
N GLN A 163 1.21 -22.17 28.69
CA GLN A 163 0.11 -21.21 28.67
C GLN A 163 0.54 -19.83 28.14
N LEU A 164 1.73 -19.35 28.52
CA LEU A 164 2.30 -18.11 27.99
C LEU A 164 2.61 -18.22 26.49
N GLY A 165 3.15 -19.36 26.04
CA GLY A 165 3.39 -19.63 24.63
C GLY A 165 2.10 -19.65 23.80
N LEU A 166 1.02 -20.24 24.33
CA LEU A 166 -0.30 -20.21 23.70
C LEU A 166 -0.87 -18.78 23.64
N GLN A 167 -0.72 -17.99 24.70
CA GLN A 167 -1.13 -16.58 24.67
C GLN A 167 -0.36 -15.77 23.63
N GLU A 168 0.96 -15.99 23.53
CA GLU A 168 1.80 -15.35 22.52
C GLU A 168 1.41 -15.79 21.09
N ARG A 169 1.05 -17.07 20.92
CA ARG A 169 0.52 -17.60 19.66
C ARG A 169 -0.69 -16.80 19.19
N GLU A 170 -1.65 -16.56 20.09
CA GLU A 170 -2.89 -15.83 19.75
C GLU A 170 -2.62 -14.36 19.38
N VAL A 171 -1.67 -13.70 20.04
CA VAL A 171 -1.28 -12.33 19.68
C VAL A 171 -0.64 -12.29 18.29
N ARG A 172 0.22 -13.25 17.96
CA ARG A 172 0.90 -13.34 16.66
C ARG A 172 -0.07 -13.67 15.53
N ILE A 173 -1.00 -14.59 15.75
CA ILE A 173 -2.07 -14.88 14.79
C ILE A 173 -2.93 -13.64 14.54
N THR A 174 -3.24 -12.88 15.59
CA THR A 174 -3.98 -11.62 15.45
C THR A 174 -3.19 -10.60 14.64
N ALA A 175 -1.90 -10.44 14.91
CA ALA A 175 -1.00 -9.56 14.16
C ALA A 175 -0.91 -9.96 12.68
N GLN A 176 -0.76 -11.25 12.37
CA GLN A 176 -0.82 -11.78 11.01
C GLN A 176 -2.16 -11.41 10.35
N ARG A 177 -3.29 -11.71 11.01
CA ARG A 177 -4.62 -11.47 10.45
C ARG A 177 -4.88 -10.00 10.13
N ILE A 178 -4.46 -9.08 11.01
CA ILE A 178 -4.60 -7.64 10.77
C ILE A 178 -3.86 -7.25 9.50
N ILE A 179 -2.60 -7.68 9.34
CA ILE A 179 -1.83 -7.39 8.13
C ILE A 179 -2.53 -7.96 6.90
N THR A 180 -2.92 -9.23 6.92
CA THR A 180 -3.44 -9.91 5.72
C THR A 180 -4.85 -9.46 5.34
N GLU A 181 -5.69 -9.07 6.30
CA GLU A 181 -7.01 -8.48 6.03
C GLU A 181 -6.90 -7.18 5.22
N HIS A 182 -5.91 -6.34 5.55
CA HIS A 182 -5.71 -5.05 4.88
C HIS A 182 -4.93 -5.15 3.56
N LEU A 183 -4.39 -6.32 3.22
CA LEU A 183 -3.71 -6.55 1.94
C LEU A 183 -4.63 -7.19 0.89
N ASN A 184 -5.90 -7.46 1.21
CA ASN A 184 -6.83 -8.10 0.29
C ASN A 184 -7.73 -7.09 -0.46
N PRO A 185 -7.54 -6.88 -1.78
CA PRO A 185 -8.36 -5.98 -2.59
C PRO A 185 -9.80 -6.48 -2.81
N ASP A 186 -10.05 -7.80 -2.76
CA ASP A 186 -11.38 -8.41 -2.93
C ASP A 186 -12.25 -8.31 -1.66
N GLY A 187 -11.64 -7.84 -0.56
CA GLY A 187 -12.34 -7.55 0.69
C GLY A 187 -13.21 -6.30 0.61
N ALA A 188 -13.43 -5.66 1.75
CA ALA A 188 -14.09 -4.36 1.80
C ALA A 188 -13.15 -3.29 1.21
N PRO A 189 -13.51 -2.59 0.11
CA PRO A 189 -12.59 -1.69 -0.59
C PRO A 189 -11.99 -0.59 0.30
N GLU A 190 -12.74 -0.11 1.29
CA GLU A 190 -12.28 0.88 2.26
C GLU A 190 -11.20 0.36 3.22
N ARG A 191 -11.06 -0.96 3.39
CA ARG A 191 -10.06 -1.60 4.25
C ARG A 191 -8.77 -1.93 3.51
N PHE A 192 -8.76 -1.95 2.19
CA PHE A 192 -7.57 -2.30 1.43
C PHE A 192 -6.50 -1.20 1.51
N TRP A 193 -5.29 -1.57 1.91
CA TRP A 193 -4.12 -0.69 1.99
C TRP A 193 -3.22 -0.92 0.78
N GLN A 194 -3.23 0.04 -0.13
CA GLN A 194 -2.44 -0.01 -1.36
C GLN A 194 -0.95 0.26 -1.10
N GLU A 195 -0.11 -0.23 -2.01
CA GLU A 195 1.33 0.07 -2.08
C GLU A 195 2.16 -0.29 -0.83
N ILE A 196 1.70 -1.27 -0.05
CA ILE A 196 2.37 -1.73 1.18
C ILE A 196 3.56 -2.64 0.88
N ASP A 197 4.68 -2.33 1.53
CA ASP A 197 5.83 -3.23 1.66
C ASP A 197 5.71 -4.08 2.93
N LEU A 198 5.94 -5.38 2.81
CA LEU A 198 5.82 -6.33 3.91
C LEU A 198 7.17 -6.99 4.22
N ASP A 199 7.77 -6.66 5.37
CA ASP A 199 9.04 -7.25 5.82
C ASP A 199 8.84 -8.18 7.02
N LEU A 200 8.79 -9.48 6.76
CA LEU A 200 8.64 -10.54 7.76
C LEU A 200 9.87 -11.45 7.81
N ASN A 201 11.04 -10.93 7.45
CA ASN A 201 12.29 -11.67 7.48
C ASN A 201 12.59 -12.26 8.88
N ASN A 202 13.14 -13.47 8.95
CA ASN A 202 13.44 -14.16 10.21
C ASN A 202 12.23 -14.34 11.16
N ALA A 203 11.00 -14.12 10.71
CA ALA A 203 9.81 -14.37 11.52
C ALA A 203 9.45 -15.87 11.52
N THR A 204 8.75 -16.30 12.56
CA THR A 204 8.02 -17.58 12.57
C THR A 204 6.55 -17.28 12.37
N LEU A 205 5.98 -17.76 11.26
CA LEU A 205 4.60 -17.52 10.87
C LEU A 205 3.80 -18.81 10.90
N ILE A 206 2.57 -18.75 11.42
CA ILE A 206 1.74 -19.92 11.68
C ILE A 206 0.50 -19.87 10.79
N ASP A 207 0.29 -20.90 9.98
CA ASP A 207 -0.85 -21.00 9.06
C ASP A 207 -1.07 -19.69 8.27
N PHE A 208 0.04 -19.12 7.78
CA PHE A 208 0.06 -17.77 7.22
C PHE A 208 -0.59 -17.73 5.85
N SER A 209 -1.54 -16.83 5.67
CA SER A 209 -2.35 -16.77 4.45
C SER A 209 -2.37 -15.37 3.85
N LEU A 210 -1.92 -15.27 2.60
CA LEU A 210 -2.02 -14.12 1.70
C LEU A 210 -2.94 -14.42 0.53
N ARG A 211 -3.93 -15.29 0.72
CA ARG A 211 -4.88 -15.65 -0.33
C ARG A 211 -5.53 -14.40 -0.93
N GLY A 212 -5.39 -14.24 -2.24
CA GLY A 212 -5.94 -13.11 -3.01
C GLY A 212 -5.35 -11.75 -2.65
N CYS A 213 -4.30 -11.68 -1.82
CA CYS A 213 -3.74 -10.40 -1.39
C CYS A 213 -2.93 -9.74 -2.52
N GLN A 214 -2.84 -8.42 -2.47
CA GLN A 214 -1.94 -7.63 -3.30
C GLN A 214 -0.90 -6.94 -2.43
N ILE A 215 0.38 -7.11 -2.79
CA ILE A 215 1.52 -6.61 -2.01
C ILE A 215 2.51 -5.97 -2.98
N ARG A 216 3.10 -4.84 -2.57
CA ARG A 216 4.09 -4.16 -3.40
C ARG A 216 5.43 -4.87 -3.39
N ARG A 217 6.21 -4.72 -2.32
CA ARG A 217 7.40 -5.54 -2.08
C ARG A 217 7.20 -6.45 -0.88
N SER A 218 7.86 -7.61 -0.90
CA SER A 218 7.85 -8.50 0.25
C SER A 218 9.21 -9.09 0.54
N ASN A 219 9.50 -9.24 1.84
CA ASN A 219 10.70 -9.90 2.32
C ASN A 219 10.34 -10.92 3.41
N PHE A 220 10.35 -12.18 3.01
CA PHE A 220 10.21 -13.38 3.82
C PHE A 220 11.54 -14.16 3.89
N SER A 221 12.67 -13.47 3.71
CA SER A 221 13.97 -14.14 3.76
C SER A 221 14.19 -14.74 5.15
N ARG A 222 14.56 -16.02 5.21
CA ARG A 222 14.78 -16.79 6.45
C ARG A 222 13.56 -16.86 7.36
N THR A 223 12.37 -16.69 6.81
CA THR A 223 11.11 -16.87 7.54
C THR A 223 10.80 -18.36 7.65
N ASP A 224 10.36 -18.80 8.83
CA ASP A 224 9.87 -20.15 9.05
C ASP A 224 8.34 -20.15 8.96
N PHE A 225 7.80 -20.75 7.91
CA PHE A 225 6.36 -20.97 7.73
C PHE A 225 5.98 -22.34 8.27
N THR A 226 5.29 -22.31 9.41
CA THR A 226 4.86 -23.49 10.16
C THR A 226 3.39 -23.79 9.83
N GLY A 227 3.06 -25.04 9.53
CA GLY A 227 1.75 -25.38 8.96
C GLY A 227 1.60 -24.93 7.51
N GLU A 228 0.42 -24.43 7.15
CA GLU A 228 0.11 -24.05 5.76
C GLU A 228 0.57 -22.62 5.43
N ALA A 229 1.40 -22.46 4.40
CA ALA A 229 1.76 -21.16 3.85
C ALA A 229 0.98 -20.89 2.55
N LEU A 230 -0.13 -20.15 2.66
CA LEU A 230 -1.10 -19.98 1.58
C LEU A 230 -0.87 -18.66 0.83
N PHE A 231 -0.28 -18.76 -0.35
CA PHE A 231 -0.06 -17.66 -1.31
C PHE A 231 -1.00 -17.79 -2.52
N LEU A 232 -2.16 -18.40 -2.34
CA LEU A 232 -3.13 -18.70 -3.40
C LEU A 232 -3.63 -17.41 -4.07
N GLY A 233 -3.39 -17.25 -5.37
CA GLY A 233 -3.86 -16.07 -6.11
C GLY A 233 -3.28 -14.74 -5.62
N VAL A 234 -2.18 -14.76 -4.84
CA VAL A 234 -1.53 -13.52 -4.40
C VAL A 234 -0.91 -12.79 -5.58
N SER A 235 -0.95 -11.46 -5.57
CA SER A 235 -0.26 -10.60 -6.53
C SER A 235 0.86 -9.83 -5.85
N PHE A 236 2.10 -10.10 -6.27
CA PHE A 236 3.26 -9.27 -5.93
C PHE A 236 3.56 -8.33 -7.10
N THR A 237 3.42 -7.03 -6.88
CA THR A 237 3.59 -6.03 -7.95
C THR A 237 5.05 -5.63 -8.16
N GLU A 238 5.91 -5.84 -7.16
CA GLU A 238 7.35 -5.67 -7.24
C GLU A 238 8.09 -6.90 -6.66
N GLU A 239 9.32 -6.71 -6.16
CA GLU A 239 10.21 -7.79 -5.69
C GLU A 239 9.61 -8.59 -4.52
N ALA A 240 9.71 -9.92 -4.60
CA ALA A 240 9.33 -10.83 -3.52
C ALA A 240 10.51 -11.76 -3.15
N ARG A 241 10.90 -11.76 -1.88
CA ARG A 241 12.07 -12.50 -1.40
C ARG A 241 11.67 -13.56 -0.39
N PHE A 242 12.11 -14.79 -0.64
CA PHE A 242 11.96 -15.98 0.20
C PHE A 242 13.33 -16.66 0.38
N ASP A 243 14.43 -15.90 0.24
CA ASP A 243 15.79 -16.42 0.34
C ASP A 243 15.99 -17.11 1.71
N GLY A 244 16.32 -18.39 1.71
CA GLY A 244 16.55 -19.17 2.93
C GLY A 244 15.31 -19.42 3.79
N ALA A 245 14.10 -19.19 3.28
CA ALA A 245 12.85 -19.47 4.00
C ALA A 245 12.61 -20.98 4.13
N THR A 246 11.97 -21.39 5.23
CA THR A 246 11.52 -22.78 5.44
C THR A 246 10.01 -22.85 5.29
N PHE A 247 9.51 -23.82 4.53
CA PHE A 247 8.08 -24.06 4.37
C PHE A 247 7.72 -25.49 4.74
N GLU A 248 6.78 -25.66 5.67
CA GLU A 248 6.17 -26.96 5.90
C GLU A 248 5.27 -27.34 4.72
N ASN A 249 4.27 -26.54 4.36
CA ASN A 249 3.57 -26.64 3.08
C ASN A 249 3.49 -25.24 2.44
N ALA A 250 3.67 -25.14 1.12
CA ALA A 250 3.64 -23.85 0.43
C ALA A 250 2.78 -23.89 -0.83
N TRP A 251 1.72 -23.08 -0.86
CA TRP A 251 0.75 -23.05 -1.97
C TRP A 251 0.76 -21.69 -2.65
N PHE A 252 1.48 -21.60 -3.76
CA PHE A 252 1.56 -20.45 -4.68
C PHE A 252 0.65 -20.62 -5.91
N THR A 253 -0.27 -21.59 -5.90
CA THR A 253 -1.19 -21.85 -7.01
C THR A 253 -1.93 -20.58 -7.45
N ASP A 254 -2.00 -20.37 -8.76
CA ASP A 254 -2.65 -19.20 -9.40
C ASP A 254 -2.07 -17.83 -8.99
N SER A 255 -0.91 -17.77 -8.33
CA SER A 255 -0.27 -16.49 -7.96
C SER A 255 0.39 -15.78 -9.14
N ASN A 256 0.55 -14.47 -9.02
CA ASN A 256 1.16 -13.62 -10.03
C ASN A 256 2.29 -12.78 -9.43
N PHE A 257 3.50 -12.94 -9.97
CA PHE A 257 4.68 -12.19 -9.59
C PHE A 257 5.09 -11.27 -10.74
N THR A 258 4.85 -9.98 -10.58
CA THR A 258 5.19 -8.97 -11.59
C THR A 258 6.68 -8.62 -11.53
N GLY A 259 7.22 -8.49 -10.31
CA GLY A 259 8.64 -8.26 -10.08
C GLY A 259 9.46 -9.55 -10.02
N SER A 260 10.77 -9.41 -9.77
CA SER A 260 11.65 -10.56 -9.55
C SER A 260 11.34 -11.29 -8.25
N VAL A 261 11.52 -12.61 -8.27
CA VAL A 261 11.25 -13.49 -7.13
C VAL A 261 12.46 -14.33 -6.80
N ARG A 262 12.76 -14.47 -5.51
CA ARG A 262 13.92 -15.23 -5.05
C ARG A 262 13.53 -16.25 -4.00
N PHE A 263 13.82 -17.51 -4.26
CA PHE A 263 13.72 -18.66 -3.37
C PHE A 263 15.10 -19.31 -3.16
N ASP A 264 16.18 -18.55 -3.32
CA ASP A 264 17.54 -19.11 -3.19
C ASP A 264 17.72 -19.68 -1.77
N ARG A 265 18.18 -20.92 -1.68
CA ARG A 265 18.35 -21.68 -0.42
C ARG A 265 17.06 -21.88 0.37
N ALA A 266 15.89 -21.68 -0.22
CA ALA A 266 14.63 -22.02 0.43
C ALA A 266 14.53 -23.54 0.62
N ASN A 267 13.90 -23.95 1.72
CA ASN A 267 13.70 -25.35 2.10
C ASN A 267 12.21 -25.65 2.20
N PHE A 268 11.68 -26.39 1.24
CA PHE A 268 10.30 -26.88 1.21
C PHE A 268 10.28 -28.29 1.79
N THR A 269 9.89 -28.43 3.06
CA THR A 269 9.94 -29.72 3.75
C THR A 269 8.73 -30.60 3.45
N GLY A 270 7.58 -30.01 3.15
CA GLY A 270 6.40 -30.68 2.60
C GLY A 270 6.10 -30.21 1.19
N GLU A 271 4.83 -30.20 0.81
CA GLU A 271 4.43 -29.96 -0.58
C GLU A 271 4.68 -28.52 -1.03
N ALA A 272 5.24 -28.37 -2.23
CA ALA A 272 5.47 -27.07 -2.86
C ALA A 272 4.69 -26.96 -4.16
N ARG A 273 3.68 -26.09 -4.17
CA ARG A 273 2.67 -25.99 -5.23
C ARG A 273 2.75 -24.63 -5.91
N PHE A 274 3.15 -24.61 -7.18
CA PHE A 274 3.32 -23.45 -8.06
C PHE A 274 2.54 -23.64 -9.37
N GLU A 275 1.43 -24.39 -9.34
CA GLU A 275 0.64 -24.67 -10.53
C GLU A 275 -0.07 -23.40 -11.00
N ASN A 276 -0.10 -23.19 -12.32
CA ASN A 276 -0.64 -21.97 -12.95
C ASN A 276 -0.04 -20.67 -12.40
N THR A 277 1.13 -20.70 -11.74
CA THR A 277 1.80 -19.49 -11.29
C THR A 277 2.39 -18.73 -12.48
N SER A 278 2.21 -17.41 -12.48
CA SER A 278 2.81 -16.50 -13.46
C SER A 278 3.99 -15.76 -12.84
N PHE A 279 5.18 -15.92 -13.41
CA PHE A 279 6.39 -15.18 -13.07
C PHE A 279 6.74 -14.25 -14.24
N ALA A 280 6.35 -12.98 -14.15
CA ALA A 280 6.67 -11.99 -15.18
C ALA A 280 8.13 -11.55 -15.10
N GLY A 281 8.64 -11.34 -13.88
CA GLY A 281 10.05 -11.05 -13.62
C GLY A 281 10.92 -12.30 -13.51
N ASN A 282 12.23 -12.10 -13.38
CA ASN A 282 13.19 -13.20 -13.16
C ASN A 282 12.88 -13.96 -11.87
N VAL A 283 13.00 -15.28 -11.90
CA VAL A 283 12.80 -16.15 -10.74
C VAL A 283 14.01 -17.03 -10.48
N THR A 284 14.38 -17.17 -9.21
CA THR A 284 15.54 -17.98 -8.82
C THR A 284 15.24 -18.91 -7.66
N PHE A 285 15.69 -20.15 -7.78
CA PHE A 285 15.60 -21.26 -6.82
C PHE A 285 17.00 -21.85 -6.60
N ARG A 286 18.05 -21.00 -6.54
CA ARG A 286 19.43 -21.50 -6.45
C ARG A 286 19.64 -22.23 -5.14
N GLU A 287 20.22 -23.43 -5.18
CA GLU A 287 20.51 -24.20 -3.96
C GLU A 287 19.27 -24.45 -3.08
N SER A 288 18.05 -24.35 -3.64
CA SER A 288 16.82 -24.65 -2.89
C SER A 288 16.62 -26.16 -2.78
N THR A 289 15.91 -26.59 -1.73
CA THR A 289 15.62 -28.01 -1.49
C THR A 289 14.11 -28.23 -1.42
N PHE A 290 13.62 -29.23 -2.14
CA PHE A 290 12.24 -29.71 -2.13
C PHE A 290 12.24 -31.15 -1.63
N LEU A 291 11.82 -31.36 -0.38
CA LEU A 291 11.85 -32.67 0.27
C LEU A 291 10.62 -33.52 -0.04
N SER A 292 9.51 -32.89 -0.42
CA SER A 292 8.28 -33.53 -0.90
C SER A 292 8.00 -33.20 -2.36
N GLU A 293 6.81 -33.56 -2.84
CA GLU A 293 6.36 -33.28 -4.21
C GLU A 293 6.41 -31.77 -4.52
N ALA A 294 6.99 -31.43 -5.66
CA ALA A 294 7.07 -30.07 -6.16
C ALA A 294 6.33 -29.97 -7.50
N ARG A 295 5.28 -29.15 -7.54
CA ARG A 295 4.42 -29.00 -8.72
C ARG A 295 4.56 -27.60 -9.29
N PHE A 296 5.02 -27.53 -10.54
CA PHE A 296 5.14 -26.35 -11.37
C PHE A 296 4.33 -26.51 -12.67
N ASP A 297 3.39 -27.46 -12.73
CA ASP A 297 2.62 -27.72 -13.94
C ASP A 297 1.84 -26.48 -14.38
N ARG A 298 1.85 -26.23 -15.69
CA ARG A 298 1.17 -25.08 -16.32
C ARG A 298 1.63 -23.71 -15.79
N SER A 299 2.76 -23.63 -15.10
CA SER A 299 3.36 -22.35 -14.72
C SER A 299 3.95 -21.62 -15.93
N ILE A 300 3.97 -20.29 -15.87
CA ILE A 300 4.48 -19.43 -16.95
C ILE A 300 5.63 -18.60 -16.39
N PHE A 301 6.83 -18.88 -16.88
CA PHE A 301 8.05 -18.14 -16.57
C PHE A 301 8.37 -17.21 -17.73
N THR A 302 7.97 -15.95 -17.61
CA THR A 302 8.25 -14.93 -18.63
C THR A 302 9.68 -14.41 -18.50
N GLY A 303 10.15 -14.14 -17.28
CA GLY A 303 11.54 -13.76 -17.03
C GLY A 303 12.49 -14.95 -17.02
N SER A 304 13.79 -14.68 -16.92
CA SER A 304 14.80 -15.75 -16.82
C SER A 304 14.61 -16.56 -15.55
N THR A 305 14.73 -17.89 -15.67
CA THR A 305 14.47 -18.83 -14.58
C THR A 305 15.71 -19.60 -14.21
N VAL A 306 16.02 -19.68 -12.92
CA VAL A 306 17.22 -20.35 -12.43
C VAL A 306 16.90 -21.39 -11.36
N PHE A 307 17.23 -22.65 -11.61
CA PHE A 307 17.18 -23.77 -10.65
C PHE A 307 18.58 -24.34 -10.36
N SER A 308 19.64 -23.56 -10.56
CA SER A 308 21.01 -24.04 -10.41
C SER A 308 21.24 -24.68 -9.03
N LYS A 309 21.69 -25.93 -9.01
CA LYS A 309 21.93 -26.72 -7.78
C LYS A 309 20.69 -26.91 -6.89
N ALA A 310 19.48 -26.74 -7.41
CA ALA A 310 18.26 -27.10 -6.69
C ALA A 310 18.17 -28.62 -6.55
N ASN A 311 17.59 -29.10 -5.45
CA ASN A 311 17.42 -30.52 -5.18
C ASN A 311 15.95 -30.88 -4.98
N PHE A 312 15.44 -31.81 -5.79
CA PHE A 312 14.09 -32.37 -5.73
C PHE A 312 14.17 -33.81 -5.24
N SER A 313 13.80 -34.04 -3.98
CA SER A 313 13.94 -35.34 -3.31
C SER A 313 12.79 -36.30 -3.61
N ARG A 314 11.68 -35.76 -4.13
CA ARG A 314 10.48 -36.46 -4.62
C ARG A 314 10.14 -35.93 -6.00
N ASN A 315 8.98 -36.35 -6.51
CA ASN A 315 8.55 -36.03 -7.87
C ASN A 315 8.53 -34.51 -8.10
N ALA A 316 9.11 -34.09 -9.21
CA ALA A 316 9.08 -32.71 -9.69
C ALA A 316 8.31 -32.65 -11.00
N ASN A 317 7.20 -31.92 -11.01
CA ASN A 317 6.32 -31.84 -12.16
C ASN A 317 6.38 -30.46 -12.80
N PHE A 318 6.93 -30.37 -14.01
CA PHE A 318 6.97 -29.18 -14.88
C PHE A 318 6.13 -29.39 -16.14
N SER A 319 5.16 -30.30 -16.12
CA SER A 319 4.34 -30.60 -17.29
C SER A 319 3.58 -29.37 -17.75
N ASP A 320 3.58 -29.11 -19.05
CA ASP A 320 2.97 -27.95 -19.69
C ASP A 320 3.47 -26.58 -19.16
N ALA A 321 4.59 -26.55 -18.42
CA ALA A 321 5.22 -25.29 -18.01
C ALA A 321 5.84 -24.58 -19.22
N SER A 322 5.81 -23.25 -19.21
CA SER A 322 6.34 -22.42 -20.29
C SER A 322 7.47 -21.53 -19.79
N PHE A 323 8.68 -21.75 -20.30
CA PHE A 323 9.87 -20.92 -20.09
C PHE A 323 10.06 -20.05 -21.34
N ILE A 324 9.80 -18.76 -21.20
CA ILE A 324 9.83 -17.80 -22.32
C ILE A 324 11.24 -17.28 -22.53
N GLU A 325 11.94 -16.90 -21.46
CA GLU A 325 13.36 -16.54 -21.49
C GLU A 325 14.22 -17.74 -21.03
N ASP A 326 15.54 -17.53 -20.90
CA ASP A 326 16.49 -18.60 -20.58
C ASP A 326 16.14 -19.38 -19.31
N ALA A 327 16.24 -20.70 -19.40
CA ALA A 327 16.07 -21.64 -18.29
C ALA A 327 17.43 -22.23 -17.89
N TRP A 328 17.92 -21.82 -16.72
CA TRP A 328 19.22 -22.21 -16.18
C TRP A 328 19.06 -23.25 -15.05
N LEU A 329 19.32 -24.52 -15.34
CA LEU A 329 19.24 -25.61 -14.37
C LEU A 329 20.57 -26.35 -14.15
N PRO A 330 21.74 -25.68 -14.11
CA PRO A 330 23.00 -26.41 -13.97
C PRO A 330 23.13 -27.04 -12.58
N GLY A 331 23.54 -28.30 -12.52
CA GLY A 331 23.73 -29.04 -11.27
C GLY A 331 22.43 -29.37 -10.53
N VAL A 332 21.26 -29.20 -11.16
CA VAL A 332 19.97 -29.58 -10.55
C VAL A 332 19.94 -31.09 -10.30
N ALA A 333 19.37 -31.51 -9.17
CA ALA A 333 19.21 -32.93 -8.84
C ALA A 333 17.73 -33.29 -8.74
N PHE A 334 17.30 -34.24 -9.56
CA PHE A 334 15.99 -34.88 -9.50
C PHE A 334 16.18 -36.31 -8.99
N ILE A 335 15.93 -36.53 -7.70
CA ILE A 335 16.19 -37.81 -7.02
C ILE A 335 15.10 -38.85 -7.33
N GLN A 336 13.89 -38.39 -7.60
CA GLN A 336 12.78 -39.22 -8.10
C GLN A 336 12.39 -38.74 -9.50
N ASP A 337 11.14 -38.99 -9.90
CA ASP A 337 10.70 -38.70 -11.27
C ASP A 337 10.66 -37.19 -11.56
N ALA A 338 11.06 -36.84 -12.78
CA ALA A 338 11.01 -35.47 -13.30
C ALA A 338 10.17 -35.42 -14.58
N TYR A 339 9.07 -34.69 -14.53
CA TYR A 339 8.09 -34.64 -15.61
C TYR A 339 8.16 -33.30 -16.35
N PHE A 340 8.60 -33.30 -17.61
CA PHE A 340 8.62 -32.14 -18.51
C PHE A 340 7.68 -32.33 -19.71
N LYS A 341 6.66 -33.18 -19.56
CA LYS A 341 5.70 -33.48 -20.64
C LYS A 341 5.03 -32.19 -21.12
N GLY A 342 5.10 -31.89 -22.42
CA GLY A 342 4.49 -30.68 -23.00
C GLY A 342 5.17 -29.37 -22.61
N ALA A 343 6.26 -29.40 -21.84
CA ALA A 343 6.97 -28.19 -21.43
C ALA A 343 7.56 -27.44 -22.64
N LYS A 344 7.58 -26.11 -22.56
CA LYS A 344 8.04 -25.25 -23.66
C LYS A 344 9.23 -24.42 -23.20
N PHE A 345 10.34 -24.55 -23.89
CA PHE A 345 11.55 -23.74 -23.71
C PHE A 345 11.75 -22.89 -24.96
N SER A 346 11.44 -21.59 -24.86
CA SER A 346 11.39 -20.68 -26.01
C SER A 346 12.76 -20.05 -26.33
N ARG A 347 13.68 -20.09 -25.37
CA ARG A 347 15.09 -19.68 -25.48
C ARG A 347 16.00 -20.82 -25.05
N ASP A 348 17.19 -20.51 -24.55
CA ASP A 348 18.18 -21.49 -24.18
C ASP A 348 17.77 -22.23 -22.90
N ALA A 349 18.04 -23.54 -22.88
CA ALA A 349 17.77 -24.42 -21.75
C ALA A 349 19.04 -25.18 -21.37
N TRP A 350 19.57 -24.90 -20.18
CA TRP A 350 20.85 -25.45 -19.72
C TRP A 350 20.69 -26.38 -18.53
N PHE A 351 20.89 -27.67 -18.77
CA PHE A 351 20.85 -28.76 -17.80
C PHE A 351 22.26 -29.33 -17.54
N ASN A 352 23.31 -28.54 -17.71
CA ASN A 352 24.68 -29.00 -17.49
C ASN A 352 24.85 -29.54 -16.06
N GLN A 353 25.48 -30.70 -15.88
CA GLN A 353 25.66 -31.37 -14.59
C GLN A 353 24.34 -31.73 -13.88
N ALA A 354 23.21 -31.71 -14.58
CA ALA A 354 21.95 -32.16 -14.02
C ALA A 354 22.01 -33.67 -13.69
N THR A 355 21.39 -34.07 -12.59
CA THR A 355 21.29 -35.47 -12.18
C THR A 355 19.83 -35.89 -12.19
N PHE A 356 19.50 -36.91 -12.98
CA PHE A 356 18.19 -37.52 -13.07
C PHE A 356 18.28 -38.95 -12.52
N SER A 357 17.80 -39.19 -11.30
CA SER A 357 17.85 -40.53 -10.69
C SER A 357 16.56 -41.34 -10.86
N GLY A 358 15.43 -40.67 -11.12
CA GLY A 358 14.15 -41.31 -11.44
C GLY A 358 13.79 -41.24 -12.92
N ASN A 359 12.55 -41.60 -13.25
CA ASN A 359 12.06 -41.50 -14.62
C ASN A 359 11.99 -40.03 -15.04
N THR A 360 12.63 -39.71 -16.16
CA THR A 360 12.61 -38.36 -16.73
C THR A 360 11.97 -38.40 -18.11
N THR A 361 10.95 -37.58 -18.32
CA THR A 361 10.23 -37.52 -19.60
C THR A 361 10.16 -36.10 -20.15
N PHE A 362 10.48 -35.98 -21.44
CA PHE A 362 10.33 -34.78 -22.26
C PHE A 362 9.31 -35.00 -23.38
N GLU A 363 8.35 -35.91 -23.19
CA GLU A 363 7.31 -36.21 -24.19
C GLU A 363 6.56 -34.94 -24.61
N ASN A 364 6.54 -34.64 -25.91
CA ASN A 364 5.94 -33.41 -26.47
C ASN A 364 6.53 -32.10 -25.91
N ALA A 365 7.67 -32.13 -25.21
CA ALA A 365 8.39 -30.93 -24.88
C ALA A 365 8.92 -30.27 -26.16
N SER A 366 8.99 -28.95 -26.17
CA SER A 366 9.52 -28.19 -27.30
C SER A 366 10.63 -27.27 -26.86
N PHE A 367 11.66 -27.18 -27.67
CA PHE A 367 12.85 -26.38 -27.44
C PHE A 367 13.12 -25.57 -28.70
N SER A 368 13.17 -24.25 -28.55
CA SER A 368 13.37 -23.32 -29.68
C SER A 368 14.76 -22.68 -29.69
N GLY A 369 15.46 -22.66 -28.54
CA GLY A 369 16.86 -22.24 -28.42
C GLY A 369 17.83 -23.41 -28.22
N ASP A 370 19.04 -23.09 -27.77
CA ASP A 370 20.08 -24.08 -27.51
C ASP A 370 19.73 -24.92 -26.28
N ILE A 371 20.00 -26.23 -26.37
CA ILE A 371 19.83 -27.15 -25.24
C ILE A 371 21.18 -27.75 -24.89
N ARG A 372 21.55 -27.75 -23.62
CA ARG A 372 22.80 -28.36 -23.17
C ARG A 372 22.58 -29.29 -21.99
N PHE A 373 23.18 -30.48 -22.09
CA PHE A 373 23.20 -31.54 -21.07
C PHE A 373 24.64 -31.97 -20.78
N GLU A 374 25.62 -31.06 -20.91
CA GLU A 374 27.02 -31.37 -20.67
C GLU A 374 27.20 -31.90 -19.23
N ASP A 375 27.84 -33.05 -19.08
CA ASP A 375 28.01 -33.76 -17.80
C ASP A 375 26.71 -34.10 -17.05
N ALA A 376 25.55 -34.06 -17.72
CA ALA A 376 24.30 -34.52 -17.11
C ALA A 376 24.31 -36.05 -16.96
N THR A 377 23.58 -36.57 -15.97
CA THR A 377 23.49 -38.00 -15.72
C THR A 377 22.04 -38.48 -15.58
N LEU A 378 21.77 -39.69 -16.07
CA LEU A 378 20.53 -40.45 -15.87
C LEU A 378 20.89 -41.78 -15.19
N ASP A 379 20.35 -42.00 -13.99
CA ASP A 379 20.66 -43.13 -13.11
C ASP A 379 22.17 -43.36 -12.94
N GLY A 380 22.92 -42.27 -12.77
CA GLY A 380 24.38 -42.28 -12.58
C GLY A 380 25.21 -42.52 -13.85
N THR A 381 24.58 -42.68 -15.01
CA THR A 381 25.26 -42.79 -16.32
C THR A 381 25.18 -41.47 -17.09
N PRO A 382 26.14 -41.12 -17.97
CA PRO A 382 26.02 -39.92 -18.80
C PRO A 382 24.70 -39.88 -19.57
N TYR A 383 23.98 -38.77 -19.48
CA TYR A 383 22.69 -38.58 -20.14
C TYR A 383 22.89 -37.98 -21.53
N GLU A 384 22.50 -38.73 -22.55
CA GLU A 384 22.37 -38.22 -23.91
C GLU A 384 20.86 -38.13 -24.23
N PRO A 385 20.30 -36.92 -24.37
CA PRO A 385 18.88 -36.78 -24.70
C PRO A 385 18.62 -37.39 -26.09
N PRO A 386 17.54 -38.17 -26.26
CA PRO A 386 17.12 -38.61 -27.60
C PRO A 386 16.86 -37.39 -28.47
N GLU A 387 17.15 -37.45 -29.78
CA GLU A 387 17.05 -36.32 -30.73
C GLU A 387 15.82 -35.44 -30.44
N LEU A 388 16.04 -34.36 -29.70
CA LEU A 388 15.03 -33.38 -29.38
C LEU A 388 14.88 -32.56 -30.64
N ASN A 389 13.95 -32.93 -31.52
CA ASN A 389 13.71 -32.22 -32.79
C ASN A 389 13.51 -30.72 -32.49
N PRO A 390 14.50 -29.83 -32.77
CA PRO A 390 14.17 -28.42 -32.84
C PRO A 390 13.16 -28.31 -33.98
N ARG A 391 12.04 -27.63 -33.77
CA ARG A 391 11.13 -27.36 -34.90
C ARG A 391 11.94 -26.72 -36.04
N PRO A 392 11.62 -27.04 -37.31
CA PRO A 392 12.25 -26.36 -38.43
C PRO A 392 12.05 -24.85 -38.24
N LEU A 393 13.14 -24.08 -38.38
CA LEU A 393 13.07 -22.63 -38.53
C LEU A 393 11.99 -22.34 -39.59
N ASP A 394 10.93 -21.62 -39.20
CA ASP A 394 10.00 -21.06 -40.18
C ASP A 394 10.83 -20.21 -41.15
N PRO A 395 10.81 -20.48 -42.47
CA PRO A 395 11.50 -19.64 -43.43
C PRO A 395 10.70 -18.35 -43.59
N ASP A 396 11.32 -17.25 -43.14
CA ASP A 396 11.08 -15.81 -43.40
C ASP A 396 9.69 -15.35 -43.91
#